data_AF-A0A9N7JK67-F1
#
_entry.id   AF-A0A9N7JK67-F1
#
_cell.length_a   1.000
_cell.length_b   1.000
_cell.length_c   1.000
_cell.angle_alpha   90.00
_cell.angle_beta   90.00
_cell.angle_gamma   90.00
#
_symmetry.space_group_name_H-M   'P 1'
#
loop_
_entity.id
_entity.type
_entity.pdbx_description
1 polymer ?
#
loop_
_entity_poly.entity_id
_entity_poly.type
_entity_poly.pdbx_seq_one_letter_code
_entity_poly.pdbx_strand_id
1 'polypeptide(L)'
;MVIVVLNILKGDAKISESENRVLSKKPKFTIERLVNGSFSKKYERYKTDQFINRDLWISIKTNSDRILGRNKFKGVYLGKDNYLLEEFEEPNHNRVERTLNSINKFSRKYESINQYITIVPNAIEILNDKIPVFAPKISERNYIDDFKNKLNEKMNFIDSYKTLENHKDKYIYYKTDHHWTTLGAYYAFLEVAKNMDFQERNQRIMLSN
;
A
#
# COMPACT_ATOMS: atom_id res chain seq x y z
N MET A 1 13.32 -19.95 29.86
CA MET A 1 14.69 -20.44 30.04
C MET A 1 15.18 -21.33 28.90
N VAL A 2 14.41 -22.34 28.45
CA VAL A 2 14.83 -23.29 27.39
C VAL A 2 15.26 -22.62 26.07
N ILE A 3 14.53 -21.59 25.62
CA ILE A 3 14.84 -20.84 24.38
C ILE A 3 16.21 -20.13 24.48
N VAL A 4 16.55 -19.56 25.63
CA VAL A 4 17.83 -18.87 25.85
C VAL A 4 18.99 -19.86 25.81
N VAL A 5 18.80 -21.05 26.38
CA VAL A 5 19.80 -22.13 26.36
C VAL A 5 20.01 -22.67 24.95
N LEU A 6 18.93 -22.94 24.21
CA LEU A 6 19.02 -23.34 22.79
C LEU A 6 19.73 -22.27 21.95
N ASN A 7 19.45 -21.00 22.22
CA ASN A 7 20.03 -19.84 21.52
C ASN A 7 21.53 -19.65 21.78
N ILE A 8 22.04 -20.17 22.91
CA ILE A 8 23.47 -20.21 23.20
C ILE A 8 24.13 -21.43 22.52
N LEU A 9 23.39 -22.53 22.34
CA LEU A 9 23.89 -23.78 21.75
C LEU A 9 23.92 -23.77 20.21
N LYS A 10 23.01 -23.03 19.54
CA LYS A 10 23.03 -22.86 18.08
C LYS A 10 24.09 -21.80 17.73
N GLY A 11 25.11 -22.21 16.97
CA GLY A 11 26.15 -21.29 16.50
C GLY A 11 25.62 -20.18 15.61
N ASP A 12 26.43 -19.12 15.45
CA ASP A 12 26.05 -17.91 14.71
C ASP A 12 25.66 -18.20 13.25
N ALA A 13 24.45 -17.80 12.84
CA ALA A 13 24.00 -17.82 11.46
C ALA A 13 24.70 -16.70 10.66
N LYS A 14 25.10 -17.01 9.41
CA LYS A 14 25.87 -16.09 8.56
C LYS A 14 25.01 -15.14 7.72
N ILE A 15 23.83 -15.60 7.28
CA ILE A 15 22.96 -14.90 6.33
C ILE A 15 21.50 -15.08 6.78
N SER A 16 20.68 -14.05 6.64
CA SER A 16 19.22 -14.16 6.67
C SER A 16 18.71 -14.22 5.23
N GLU A 17 18.12 -15.35 4.84
CA GLU A 17 17.50 -15.53 3.52
C GLU A 17 16.21 -14.69 3.37
N SER A 18 15.44 -14.54 4.46
CA SER A 18 14.20 -13.75 4.49
C SER A 18 14.43 -12.25 4.33
N GLU A 19 15.56 -11.73 4.84
CA GLU A 19 15.91 -10.31 4.76
C GLU A 19 17.05 -10.03 3.75
N ASN A 20 17.50 -11.04 3.00
CA ASN A 20 18.62 -11.01 2.04
C ASN A 20 19.83 -10.18 2.53
N ARG A 21 20.31 -10.45 3.75
CA ARG A 21 21.42 -9.69 4.37
C ARG A 21 22.34 -10.54 5.25
N VAL A 22 23.58 -10.09 5.38
CA VAL A 22 24.58 -10.70 6.27
C VAL A 22 24.29 -10.33 7.72
N LEU A 23 24.24 -11.34 8.60
CA LEU A 23 23.92 -11.16 10.01
C LEU A 23 25.15 -10.76 10.84
N SER A 24 24.90 -10.01 11.92
CA SER A 24 25.96 -9.53 12.80
C SER A 24 26.63 -10.70 13.55
N LYS A 25 27.96 -10.69 13.61
CA LYS A 25 28.78 -11.66 14.37
C LYS A 25 29.03 -11.17 15.80
N LYS A 26 29.37 -12.10 16.70
CA LYS A 26 29.70 -11.79 18.09
C LYS A 26 30.77 -10.69 18.19
N PRO A 27 30.49 -9.52 18.80
CA PRO A 27 31.47 -8.44 18.89
C PRO A 27 32.60 -8.82 19.85
N LYS A 28 33.86 -8.55 19.47
CA LYS A 28 35.00 -8.66 20.38
C LYS A 28 34.85 -7.65 21.52
N PHE A 29 34.93 -8.15 22.75
CA PHE A 29 34.90 -7.33 23.97
C PHE A 29 36.22 -6.57 24.13
N THR A 30 36.14 -5.28 24.41
CA THR A 30 37.29 -4.41 24.69
C THR A 30 36.80 -3.25 25.54
N ILE A 31 37.56 -2.86 26.58
CA ILE A 31 37.15 -1.83 27.55
C ILE A 31 36.87 -0.48 26.86
N GLU A 32 37.68 -0.10 25.88
CA GLU A 32 37.47 1.10 25.05
C GLU A 32 36.11 1.11 24.34
N ARG A 33 35.66 -0.05 23.85
CA ARG A 33 34.39 -0.19 23.10
C ARG A 33 33.17 -0.19 24.03
N LEU A 34 33.37 -0.57 25.28
CA LEU A 34 32.34 -0.51 26.31
C LEU A 34 32.08 0.94 26.72
N VAL A 35 33.14 1.70 26.98
CA VAL A 35 33.07 3.11 27.41
C VAL A 35 32.51 4.01 26.32
N ASN A 36 32.83 3.75 25.04
CA ASN A 36 32.29 4.53 23.92
C ASN A 36 30.91 4.05 23.40
N GLY A 37 30.24 3.13 24.08
CA GLY A 37 28.90 2.63 23.75
C GLY A 37 28.80 1.78 22.46
N SER A 38 29.88 1.64 21.70
CA SER A 38 29.88 0.89 20.44
C SER A 38 29.77 -0.62 20.64
N PHE A 39 30.21 -1.14 21.80
CA PHE A 39 30.02 -2.53 22.19
C PHE A 39 28.54 -2.84 22.45
N SER A 40 27.85 -2.02 23.25
CA SER A 40 26.42 -2.21 23.57
C SER A 40 25.56 -2.22 22.31
N LYS A 41 25.75 -1.24 21.41
CA LYS A 41 25.01 -1.14 20.15
C LYS A 41 25.26 -2.33 19.22
N LYS A 42 26.51 -2.83 19.15
CA LYS A 42 26.85 -4.01 18.34
C LYS A 42 26.36 -5.32 18.97
N TYR A 43 26.30 -5.37 20.30
CA TYR A 43 25.83 -6.53 21.05
C TYR A 43 24.31 -6.68 21.00
N GLU A 44 23.55 -5.58 21.06
CA GLU A 44 22.10 -5.58 20.82
C GLU A 44 21.77 -6.07 19.40
N ARG A 45 22.50 -5.57 18.40
CA ARG A 45 22.36 -5.99 17.01
C ARG A 45 22.69 -7.48 16.84
N TYR A 46 23.77 -7.94 17.45
CA TYR A 46 24.13 -9.36 17.48
C TYR A 46 23.05 -10.23 18.14
N LYS A 47 22.55 -9.86 19.32
CA LYS A 47 21.48 -10.61 20.00
C LYS A 47 20.19 -10.67 19.18
N THR A 48 19.85 -9.58 18.51
CA THR A 48 18.65 -9.50 17.67
C THR A 48 18.78 -10.37 16.42
N ASP A 49 19.95 -10.32 15.77
CA ASP A 49 20.24 -11.07 14.55
C ASP A 49 20.39 -12.58 14.80
N GLN A 50 20.95 -12.96 15.95
CA GLN A 50 21.23 -14.36 16.28
C GLN A 50 20.12 -15.02 17.10
N PHE A 51 19.02 -14.32 17.41
CA PHE A 51 17.93 -14.90 18.17
C PHE A 51 17.29 -16.07 17.40
N ILE A 52 17.36 -17.27 17.96
CA ILE A 52 16.82 -18.49 17.34
C ILE A 52 15.41 -18.26 16.83
N ASN A 53 15.26 -18.51 15.53
CA ASN A 53 13.98 -18.53 14.85
C ASN A 53 13.19 -17.25 15.13
N ARG A 54 13.86 -16.08 15.11
CA ARG A 54 13.21 -14.77 15.16
C ARG A 54 12.01 -14.69 14.22
N ASP A 55 12.16 -15.20 12.99
CA ASP A 55 11.09 -15.20 12.00
C ASP A 55 9.91 -16.10 12.43
N LEU A 56 10.18 -17.20 13.12
CA LEU A 56 9.14 -18.04 13.75
C LEU A 56 8.46 -17.29 14.90
N TRP A 57 9.21 -16.57 15.73
CA TRP A 57 8.67 -15.76 16.83
C TRP A 57 7.83 -14.58 16.33
N ILE A 58 8.27 -13.90 15.27
CA ILE A 58 7.51 -12.88 14.56
C ILE A 58 6.26 -13.51 13.96
N SER A 59 6.38 -14.66 13.28
CA SER A 59 5.23 -15.37 12.72
C SER A 59 4.23 -15.81 13.80
N ILE A 60 4.69 -16.33 14.94
CA ILE A 60 3.84 -16.70 16.07
C ILE A 60 3.16 -15.47 16.65
N LYS A 61 3.90 -14.38 16.88
CA LYS A 61 3.33 -13.12 17.38
C LYS A 61 2.31 -12.55 16.41
N THR A 62 2.63 -12.48 15.12
CA THR A 62 1.72 -12.01 14.06
C THR A 62 0.50 -12.92 13.96
N ASN A 63 0.66 -14.24 14.06
CA ASN A 63 -0.48 -15.18 14.08
C ASN A 63 -1.31 -15.05 15.36
N SER A 64 -0.69 -14.81 16.52
CA SER A 64 -1.40 -14.53 17.77
C SER A 64 -2.11 -13.17 17.70
N ASP A 65 -1.47 -12.13 17.18
CA ASP A 65 -2.09 -10.82 16.94
C ASP A 65 -3.27 -10.96 15.94
N ARG A 66 -3.14 -11.82 14.91
CA ARG A 66 -4.23 -12.20 13.98
C ARG A 66 -5.39 -12.91 14.69
N ILE A 67 -5.10 -13.88 15.56
CA ILE A 67 -6.11 -14.63 16.34
C ILE A 67 -6.81 -13.70 17.35
N LEU A 68 -6.08 -12.76 17.92
CA LEU A 68 -6.57 -11.78 18.89
C LEU A 68 -7.28 -10.58 18.23
N GLY A 69 -7.52 -10.63 16.91
CA GLY A 69 -8.27 -9.60 16.19
C GLY A 69 -7.51 -8.29 15.96
N ARG A 70 -6.19 -8.25 16.23
CA ARG A 70 -5.32 -7.11 15.92
C ARG A 70 -4.92 -7.13 14.44
N ASN A 71 -5.91 -7.16 13.55
CA ASN A 71 -5.68 -7.16 12.10
C ASN A 71 -5.39 -5.76 11.53
N LYS A 72 -5.11 -4.76 12.40
CA LYS A 72 -4.77 -3.39 12.04
C LYS A 72 -3.41 -3.03 12.63
N PHE A 73 -2.43 -2.72 11.78
CA PHE A 73 -1.13 -2.20 12.20
C PHE A 73 -0.87 -0.88 11.47
N LYS A 74 -0.75 0.22 12.22
CA LYS A 74 -0.51 1.58 11.67
C LYS A 74 -1.48 1.95 10.53
N GLY A 75 -2.78 1.73 10.70
CA GLY A 75 -3.79 2.06 9.69
C GLY A 75 -3.93 1.03 8.56
N VAL A 76 -3.14 -0.05 8.53
CA VAL A 76 -3.22 -1.07 7.47
C VAL A 76 -3.91 -2.33 7.98
N TYR A 77 -4.94 -2.77 7.24
CA TYR A 77 -5.68 -4.00 7.48
C TYR A 77 -5.06 -5.19 6.77
N LEU A 78 -4.94 -6.33 7.45
CA LEU A 78 -4.71 -7.62 6.79
C LEU A 78 -6.06 -8.18 6.30
N GLY A 79 -6.32 -8.06 5.01
CA GLY A 79 -7.50 -8.59 4.33
C GLY A 79 -7.36 -10.04 3.88
N LYS A 80 -8.40 -10.54 3.21
CA LYS A 80 -8.39 -11.87 2.55
C LYS A 80 -7.28 -11.95 1.49
N ASP A 81 -6.88 -13.17 1.13
CA ASP A 81 -5.89 -13.45 0.09
C ASP A 81 -4.50 -12.80 0.29
N ASN A 82 -4.17 -12.48 1.55
CA ASN A 82 -2.96 -11.78 1.98
C ASN A 82 -2.84 -10.34 1.45
N TYR A 83 -3.97 -9.65 1.24
CA TYR A 83 -3.96 -8.21 0.95
C TYR A 83 -3.66 -7.40 2.21
N LEU A 84 -2.83 -6.38 2.06
CA LEU A 84 -2.62 -5.29 3.01
C LEU A 84 -3.39 -4.08 2.47
N LEU A 85 -4.48 -3.73 3.13
CA LEU A 85 -5.40 -2.67 2.71
C LEU A 85 -5.26 -1.49 3.67
N GLU A 86 -4.72 -0.38 3.18
CA GLU A 86 -4.62 0.85 3.95
C GLU A 86 -6.02 1.43 4.21
N GLU A 87 -6.28 1.82 5.45
CA GLU A 87 -7.51 2.49 5.86
C GLU A 87 -7.67 3.80 5.10
N PHE A 88 -8.89 4.08 4.65
CA PHE A 88 -9.20 5.38 4.10
C PHE A 88 -9.25 6.42 5.24
N GLU A 89 -8.33 7.37 5.21
CA GLU A 89 -8.37 8.54 6.09
C GLU A 89 -9.16 9.66 5.41
N GLU A 90 -10.12 10.23 6.13
CA GLU A 90 -10.91 11.34 5.60
C GLU A 90 -10.02 12.53 5.23
N PRO A 91 -10.17 13.08 4.01
CA PRO A 91 -9.32 14.16 3.56
C PRO A 91 -9.63 15.45 4.33
N ASN A 92 -8.60 16.22 4.66
CA ASN A 92 -8.76 17.51 5.32
C ASN A 92 -9.63 18.46 4.47
N HIS A 93 -10.79 18.87 5.01
CA HIS A 93 -11.75 19.72 4.29
C HIS A 93 -11.14 21.01 3.73
N ASN A 94 -10.35 21.74 4.52
CA ASN A 94 -9.71 22.98 4.06
C ASN A 94 -8.76 22.73 2.87
N ARG A 95 -8.07 21.58 2.85
CA ARG A 95 -7.21 21.19 1.73
C ARG A 95 -8.04 20.84 0.49
N VAL A 96 -9.14 20.10 0.66
CA VAL A 96 -10.06 19.77 -0.43
C VAL A 96 -10.65 21.04 -1.05
N GLU A 97 -11.15 21.96 -0.23
CA GLU A 97 -11.71 23.24 -0.71
C GLU A 97 -10.68 24.10 -1.46
N ARG A 98 -9.46 24.22 -0.93
CA ARG A 98 -8.37 24.94 -1.64
C ARG A 98 -8.02 24.30 -2.98
N THR A 99 -8.04 22.97 -3.04
CA THR A 99 -7.79 22.21 -4.27
C THR A 99 -8.90 22.43 -5.29
N LEU A 100 -10.17 22.29 -4.88
CA LEU A 100 -11.33 22.57 -5.71
C LEU A 100 -11.34 24.01 -6.23
N ASN A 101 -11.06 24.99 -5.38
CA ASN A 101 -10.97 26.40 -5.79
C ASN A 101 -9.88 26.61 -6.85
N SER A 102 -8.74 25.94 -6.70
CA SER A 102 -7.63 26.03 -7.66
C SER A 102 -7.98 25.37 -9.00
N ILE A 103 -8.58 24.18 -8.97
CA ILE A 103 -9.04 23.46 -10.16
C ILE A 103 -10.13 24.26 -10.88
N ASN A 104 -11.12 24.78 -10.16
CA ASN A 104 -12.21 25.56 -10.75
C ASN A 104 -11.71 26.89 -11.32
N LYS A 105 -10.73 27.53 -10.69
CA LYS A 105 -10.08 28.74 -11.23
C LYS A 105 -9.30 28.43 -12.51
N PHE A 106 -8.56 27.32 -12.53
CA PHE A 106 -7.88 26.85 -13.74
C PHE A 106 -8.89 26.58 -14.85
N SER A 107 -9.99 25.92 -14.52
CA SER A 107 -11.05 25.56 -15.47
C SER A 107 -11.69 26.78 -16.13
N ARG A 108 -12.07 27.79 -15.34
CA ARG A 108 -12.62 29.07 -15.84
C ARG A 108 -11.60 29.88 -16.65
N LYS A 109 -10.32 29.77 -16.34
CA LYS A 109 -9.27 30.51 -17.06
C LYS A 109 -9.08 29.96 -18.48
N TYR A 110 -9.28 28.66 -18.67
CA TYR A 110 -9.01 27.97 -19.94
C TYR A 110 -10.25 27.24 -20.46
N GLU A 111 -11.41 27.90 -20.46
CA GLU A 111 -12.70 27.31 -20.85
C GLU A 111 -12.75 26.80 -22.31
N SER A 112 -11.85 27.27 -23.17
CA SER A 112 -11.73 26.82 -24.55
C SER A 112 -10.96 25.49 -24.71
N ILE A 113 -10.34 24.98 -23.65
CA ILE A 113 -9.57 23.73 -23.66
C ILE A 113 -10.42 22.65 -22.99
N ASN A 114 -10.53 21.48 -23.63
CA ASN A 114 -11.14 20.31 -23.01
C ASN A 114 -10.27 19.85 -21.83
N GLN A 115 -10.86 19.82 -20.64
CA GLN A 115 -10.19 19.46 -19.41
C GLN A 115 -10.83 18.22 -18.81
N TYR A 116 -10.00 17.30 -18.35
CA TYR A 116 -10.43 16.02 -17.81
C TYR A 116 -9.78 15.80 -16.45
N ILE A 117 -10.52 15.19 -15.53
CA ILE A 117 -10.02 14.80 -14.23
C ILE A 117 -10.56 13.42 -13.87
N THR A 118 -9.72 12.60 -13.27
CA THR A 118 -10.16 11.36 -12.64
C THR A 118 -9.55 11.28 -11.25
N ILE A 119 -10.32 10.73 -10.30
CA ILE A 119 -9.82 10.32 -8.99
C ILE A 119 -9.89 8.81 -8.97
N VAL A 120 -8.75 8.20 -8.65
CA VAL A 120 -8.60 6.75 -8.56
C VAL A 120 -8.89 6.34 -7.13
N PRO A 121 -9.91 5.51 -6.87
CA PRO A 121 -10.19 5.01 -5.52
C PRO A 121 -9.06 4.14 -4.98
N ASN A 122 -8.93 4.08 -3.67
CA ASN A 122 -7.98 3.21 -3.00
C ASN A 122 -8.42 1.74 -3.09
N ALA A 123 -7.46 0.83 -2.89
CA ALA A 123 -7.70 -0.62 -2.90
C ALA A 123 -8.78 -1.04 -1.89
N ILE A 124 -8.85 -0.36 -0.72
CA ILE A 124 -9.82 -0.66 0.33
C ILE A 124 -11.27 -0.44 -0.16
N GLU A 125 -11.52 0.59 -0.95
CA GLU A 125 -12.85 0.89 -1.47
C GLU A 125 -13.28 -0.13 -2.54
N ILE A 126 -12.39 -0.47 -3.48
CA ILE A 126 -12.67 -1.39 -4.59
C ILE A 126 -12.71 -2.86 -4.14
N LEU A 127 -11.78 -3.27 -3.26
CA LEU A 127 -11.65 -4.64 -2.75
C LEU A 127 -12.34 -4.80 -1.39
N ASN A 128 -13.51 -4.17 -1.24
CA ASN A 128 -14.23 -4.13 0.04
C ASN A 128 -14.67 -5.52 0.55
N ASP A 129 -14.76 -6.52 -0.33
CA ASP A 129 -15.03 -7.92 0.00
C ASP A 129 -13.87 -8.62 0.71
N LYS A 130 -12.66 -8.05 0.59
CA LYS A 130 -11.42 -8.54 1.20
C LYS A 130 -11.14 -7.92 2.56
N ILE A 131 -11.84 -6.85 2.94
CA ILE A 131 -11.67 -6.20 4.24
C ILE A 131 -12.18 -7.10 5.38
N PRO A 132 -11.54 -7.12 6.56
CA PRO A 132 -12.10 -7.75 7.75
C PRO A 132 -13.50 -7.23 8.10
N VAL A 133 -14.41 -8.13 8.50
CA VAL A 133 -15.83 -7.83 8.77
C VAL A 133 -16.05 -6.70 9.80
N PHE A 134 -15.11 -6.53 10.74
CA PHE A 134 -15.18 -5.53 11.80
C PHE A 134 -14.54 -4.18 11.45
N ALA A 135 -13.94 -4.02 10.27
CA ALA A 135 -13.33 -2.76 9.89
C ALA A 135 -14.43 -1.69 9.64
N PRO A 136 -14.20 -0.44 10.05
CA PRO A 136 -15.09 0.67 9.70
C PRO A 136 -15.24 0.78 8.17
N LYS A 137 -16.48 0.96 7.71
CA LYS A 137 -16.79 1.17 6.30
C LYS A 137 -16.99 2.66 6.06
N ILE A 138 -15.89 3.39 5.94
CA ILE A 138 -15.93 4.76 5.40
C ILE A 138 -15.96 4.63 3.89
N SER A 139 -16.98 5.22 3.25
CA SER A 139 -17.14 5.20 1.80
C SER A 139 -16.30 6.31 1.18
N GLU A 140 -15.14 5.96 0.63
CA GLU A 140 -14.32 6.88 -0.16
C GLU A 140 -15.13 7.39 -1.36
N ARG A 141 -16.01 6.54 -1.92
CA ARG A 141 -16.89 6.89 -3.03
C ARG A 141 -17.70 8.17 -2.76
N ASN A 142 -18.21 8.34 -1.54
CA ASN A 142 -19.00 9.53 -1.20
C ASN A 142 -18.17 10.82 -1.27
N TYR A 143 -16.89 10.76 -0.87
CA TYR A 143 -15.98 11.91 -0.96
C TYR A 143 -15.63 12.24 -2.41
N ILE A 144 -15.44 11.21 -3.25
CA ILE A 144 -15.21 11.37 -4.68
C ILE A 144 -16.42 12.02 -5.35
N ASP A 145 -17.64 11.57 -5.03
CA ASP A 145 -18.87 12.13 -5.57
C ASP A 145 -19.12 13.57 -5.09
N ASP A 146 -18.86 13.89 -3.82
CA ASP A 146 -18.92 15.29 -3.32
C ASP A 146 -17.90 16.18 -4.02
N PHE A 147 -16.67 15.70 -4.20
CA PHE A 147 -15.64 16.43 -4.95
C PHE A 147 -16.09 16.69 -6.39
N LYS A 148 -16.60 15.67 -7.08
CA LYS A 148 -17.11 15.76 -8.45
C LYS A 148 -18.22 16.81 -8.54
N ASN A 149 -19.18 16.80 -7.62
CA ASN A 149 -20.31 17.73 -7.63
C ASN A 149 -19.91 19.20 -7.42
N LYS A 150 -18.72 19.46 -6.88
CA LYS A 150 -18.16 20.79 -6.66
C LYS A 150 -17.24 21.26 -7.79
N LEU A 151 -16.98 20.43 -8.79
CA LEU A 151 -16.21 20.82 -9.97
C LEU A 151 -17.02 21.78 -10.87
N ASN A 152 -16.31 22.64 -11.59
CA ASN A 152 -16.87 23.43 -12.66
C ASN A 152 -17.52 22.51 -13.72
N GLU A 153 -18.69 22.88 -14.22
CA GLU A 153 -19.43 22.14 -15.26
C GLU A 153 -18.64 21.88 -16.55
N LYS A 154 -17.62 22.70 -16.84
CA LYS A 154 -16.70 22.53 -17.98
C LYS A 154 -15.64 21.44 -17.76
N MET A 155 -15.48 20.96 -16.53
CA MET A 155 -14.52 19.91 -16.20
C MET A 155 -15.15 18.53 -16.44
N ASN A 156 -14.54 17.72 -17.30
CA ASN A 156 -15.00 16.37 -17.57
C ASN A 156 -14.48 15.41 -16.50
N PHE A 157 -15.32 15.05 -15.54
CA PHE A 157 -14.98 14.04 -14.55
C PHE A 157 -15.13 12.63 -15.12
N ILE A 158 -14.04 11.88 -15.16
CA ILE A 158 -13.97 10.49 -15.63
C ILE A 158 -14.02 9.56 -14.41
N ASP A 159 -15.11 8.80 -14.29
CA ASP A 159 -15.39 7.93 -13.15
C ASP A 159 -14.64 6.59 -13.24
N SER A 160 -13.40 6.56 -12.74
CA SER A 160 -12.56 5.36 -12.74
C SER A 160 -13.04 4.27 -11.76
N TYR A 161 -13.86 4.64 -10.76
CA TYR A 161 -14.39 3.70 -9.77
C TYR A 161 -15.16 2.57 -10.43
N LYS A 162 -16.13 2.90 -11.30
CA LYS A 162 -16.98 1.89 -11.96
C LYS A 162 -16.14 0.93 -12.80
N THR A 163 -15.14 1.48 -13.49
CA THR A 163 -14.20 0.69 -14.29
C THR A 163 -13.41 -0.28 -13.43
N LEU A 164 -12.88 0.17 -12.29
CA LEU A 164 -12.11 -0.68 -11.37
C LEU A 164 -13.00 -1.68 -10.63
N GLU A 165 -14.20 -1.27 -10.22
CA GLU A 165 -15.21 -2.12 -9.58
C GLU A 165 -15.62 -3.28 -10.51
N ASN A 166 -15.89 -3.00 -11.78
CA ASN A 166 -16.22 -4.02 -12.79
C ASN A 166 -15.08 -5.02 -13.03
N HIS A 167 -13.84 -4.66 -12.67
CA HIS A 167 -12.66 -5.50 -12.81
C HIS A 167 -12.08 -5.96 -11.46
N LYS A 168 -12.80 -5.81 -10.35
CA LYS A 168 -12.30 -6.12 -8.99
C LYS A 168 -11.93 -7.59 -8.79
N ASP A 169 -12.49 -8.49 -9.59
CA ASP A 169 -12.15 -9.92 -9.60
C ASP A 169 -10.82 -10.22 -10.31
N LYS A 170 -10.20 -9.22 -10.95
CA LYS A 170 -8.87 -9.31 -11.57
C LYS A 170 -7.80 -8.80 -10.60
N TYR A 171 -6.54 -9.11 -10.89
CA TYR A 171 -5.40 -8.64 -10.08
C TYR A 171 -5.05 -7.17 -10.37
N ILE A 172 -5.94 -6.25 -9.98
CA ILE A 172 -5.86 -4.80 -10.30
C ILE A 172 -5.22 -3.94 -9.22
N TYR A 173 -4.99 -4.46 -8.00
CA TYR A 173 -4.16 -3.85 -6.96
C TYR A 173 -3.11 -4.83 -6.45
N TYR A 174 -1.94 -4.30 -6.11
CA TYR A 174 -0.89 -5.10 -5.49
C TYR A 174 -1.34 -5.57 -4.10
N LYS A 175 -0.87 -6.75 -3.70
CA LYS A 175 -1.25 -7.31 -2.38
C LYS A 175 -0.67 -6.55 -1.21
N THR A 176 0.55 -6.01 -1.34
CA THR A 176 1.31 -5.43 -0.22
C THR A 176 1.71 -3.98 -0.47
N ASP A 177 1.20 -3.36 -1.53
CA ASP A 177 1.45 -1.99 -1.93
C ASP A 177 0.09 -1.33 -2.19
N HIS A 178 -0.04 -0.04 -1.84
CA HIS A 178 -1.31 0.69 -1.93
C HIS A 178 -1.70 1.04 -3.37
N HIS A 179 -0.76 0.98 -4.32
CA HIS A 179 -1.03 1.28 -5.72
C HIS A 179 -1.75 0.14 -6.45
N TRP A 180 -2.48 0.53 -7.49
CA TRP A 180 -2.95 -0.40 -8.52
C TRP A 180 -1.79 -1.12 -9.21
N THR A 181 -2.08 -2.28 -9.81
CA THR A 181 -1.15 -2.94 -10.73
C THR A 181 -1.14 -2.22 -12.08
N THR A 182 -0.19 -2.58 -12.95
CA THR A 182 -0.22 -2.13 -14.34
C THR A 182 -1.53 -2.48 -15.04
N LEU A 183 -2.16 -3.60 -14.69
CA LEU A 183 -3.46 -4.00 -15.23
C LEU A 183 -4.59 -3.06 -14.75
N GLY A 184 -4.62 -2.72 -13.46
CA GLY A 184 -5.59 -1.77 -12.92
C GLY A 184 -5.43 -0.38 -13.54
N ALA A 185 -4.19 0.11 -13.63
CA ALA A 185 -3.86 1.35 -14.31
C ALA A 185 -4.25 1.34 -15.79
N TYR A 186 -4.07 0.20 -16.48
CA TYR A 186 -4.46 0.02 -17.87
C TYR A 186 -5.98 0.14 -18.06
N TYR A 187 -6.79 -0.46 -17.20
CA TYR A 187 -8.26 -0.30 -17.28
C TYR A 187 -8.70 1.15 -17.06
N ALA A 188 -8.14 1.84 -16.07
CA ALA A 188 -8.41 3.26 -15.86
C ALA A 188 -7.95 4.11 -17.06
N PHE A 189 -6.79 3.80 -17.64
CA PHE A 189 -6.31 4.45 -18.86
C PHE A 189 -7.27 4.23 -20.04
N LEU A 190 -7.80 3.03 -20.25
CA LEU A 190 -8.75 2.77 -21.33
C LEU A 190 -10.01 3.63 -21.19
N GLU A 191 -10.53 3.80 -19.97
CA GLU A 191 -11.66 4.68 -19.72
C GLU A 191 -11.29 6.15 -20.01
N VAL A 192 -10.11 6.59 -19.59
CA VAL A 192 -9.63 7.95 -19.88
C VAL A 192 -9.46 8.17 -21.39
N ALA A 193 -8.78 7.24 -22.07
CA ALA A 193 -8.54 7.26 -23.50
C ALA A 193 -9.85 7.34 -24.28
N LYS A 194 -10.86 6.56 -23.89
CA LYS A 194 -12.20 6.59 -24.48
C LYS A 194 -12.87 7.96 -24.32
N ASN A 195 -12.81 8.58 -23.13
CA ASN A 195 -13.41 9.89 -22.88
C ASN A 195 -12.64 11.04 -23.55
N MET A 196 -11.38 10.83 -23.89
CA MET A 196 -10.53 11.77 -24.62
C MET A 196 -10.48 11.52 -26.14
N ASP A 197 -11.31 10.61 -26.65
CA ASP A 197 -11.33 10.19 -28.07
C ASP A 197 -9.96 9.74 -28.61
N PHE A 198 -9.14 9.14 -27.75
CA PHE A 198 -7.89 8.54 -28.17
C PHE A 198 -8.16 7.32 -29.03
N GLN A 199 -7.65 7.36 -30.26
CA GLN A 199 -7.72 6.23 -31.16
C GLN A 199 -6.65 5.20 -30.83
N GLU A 200 -7.08 3.95 -30.66
CA GLU A 200 -6.16 2.84 -30.53
C GLU A 200 -5.35 2.71 -31.82
N ARG A 201 -4.02 2.75 -31.73
CA ARG A 201 -3.15 2.70 -32.90
C ARG A 201 -3.07 1.26 -33.41
N ASN A 202 -4.05 0.85 -34.22
CA ASN A 202 -4.12 -0.38 -35.03
C ASN A 202 -3.65 -1.69 -34.35
N GLN A 203 -4.58 -2.59 -34.02
CA GLN A 203 -4.36 -4.00 -33.65
C GLN A 203 -3.78 -4.89 -34.79
N ARG A 204 -3.02 -4.34 -35.75
CA ARG A 204 -2.52 -5.08 -36.93
C ARG A 204 -1.37 -6.07 -36.65
N ILE A 205 -0.88 -6.20 -35.42
CA ILE A 205 0.33 -7.01 -35.14
C ILE A 205 0.02 -8.28 -34.32
N MET A 206 -1.19 -8.46 -33.79
CA MET A 206 -1.49 -9.60 -32.88
C MET A 206 -2.31 -10.74 -33.51
N LEU A 207 -2.64 -10.67 -34.81
CA LEU A 207 -3.36 -11.74 -35.54
C LEU A 207 -2.55 -12.36 -36.69
N SER A 208 -1.25 -12.07 -36.80
CA SER A 208 -0.34 -12.82 -37.65
C SER A 208 0.48 -13.77 -36.79
N ASN A 209 -0.08 -14.96 -36.53
CA ASN A 209 0.62 -16.25 -36.38
C ASN A 209 -0.42 -17.37 -36.28
#